data_AF-A0A8D0GBJ9-F1
#
_entry.id   AF-A0A8D0GBJ9-F1
#
_cell.length_a   1.000
_cell.length_b   1.000
_cell.length_c   1.000
_cell.angle_alpha   90.00
_cell.angle_beta   90.00
_cell.angle_gamma   90.00
#
_symmetry.space_group_name_H-M   'P 1'
#
loop_
_entity.id
_entity.type
_entity.pdbx_description
1 polymer ?
#
loop_
_entity_poly.entity_id
_entity_poly.type
_entity_poly.pdbx_seq_one_letter_code
_entity_poly.pdbx_strand_id
1 'polypeptide(L)'
;MSVSTGSQSSSVNSIQEVMDDSSSELVMMHNDESTINSTSSVVHKKDHVFIRDEVGHRDRRPELRPTHSVQNQALHYRNRERFATIKSASLVTRQIHEHEQENELREQMSGYKRMRRQHQKQLIALENKLKAEMDEHRLKLQKEVETHANNSSIELEKLAKKQVAIMEKEAKAAAADEKKFQQQILAQQKKDLTTFLESQKKQYKLCKEKIKEEMNEDHSTPKKEKQERISKHKENLQHTQAEEEAHLLSQQRLYYDKNCRFFKRKTMIRKHEMEQQNIRDELNKKRTQKEMEHAMLIRHDESTRELEYRQLHTLQKLRMDLIRLQHQTELENQLEYNKRRERELHRKHVMELRQQPKNLKAMEMQIKKQFQDTCKVQTKQYKALKNHQLEVTPKSEHKTILKSLKDEQTRKLAILAEQYEQSINEMMASQAVSVICNFSSSQ
;
A
#
# COMPACT_ATOMS: atom_id res chain seq x y z
N MET A 1 37.87 55.94 41.97
CA MET A 1 37.48 55.57 43.34
C MET A 1 37.10 54.09 43.35
N SER A 2 37.16 53.44 44.51
CA SER A 2 37.13 51.98 44.68
C SER A 2 35.72 51.41 44.91
N VAL A 3 35.65 50.07 45.14
CA VAL A 3 34.52 49.18 45.52
C VAL A 3 33.57 48.78 44.35
N SER A 4 33.31 47.50 44.02
CA SER A 4 32.98 46.27 44.81
C SER A 4 31.59 46.35 45.46
N THR A 5 30.69 45.34 45.46
CA THR A 5 30.73 43.87 45.25
C THR A 5 29.46 43.39 44.46
N GLY A 6 29.47 42.30 43.68
CA GLY A 6 29.17 40.91 44.09
C GLY A 6 27.95 40.37 43.28
N SER A 7 28.08 39.31 42.46
CA SER A 7 27.79 37.90 42.79
C SER A 7 26.28 37.58 42.90
N GLN A 8 25.66 36.65 42.17
CA GLN A 8 26.11 35.65 41.16
C GLN A 8 25.15 35.71 39.92
N SER A 9 24.91 34.73 39.03
CA SER A 9 25.21 33.29 38.91
C SER A 9 25.18 32.77 37.45
N SER A 10 25.47 31.48 37.30
CA SER A 10 25.39 30.60 36.11
C SER A 10 24.19 30.79 35.18
N SER A 11 24.21 30.63 33.85
CA SER A 11 25.15 30.12 32.82
C SER A 11 24.35 29.18 31.90
N VAL A 12 24.22 29.57 30.63
CA VAL A 12 23.65 28.76 29.55
C VAL A 12 24.67 27.70 29.10
N ASN A 13 24.22 26.46 28.85
CA ASN A 13 25.06 25.41 28.28
C ASN A 13 25.02 25.43 26.75
N SER A 14 26.21 25.44 26.15
CA SER A 14 26.45 25.34 24.70
C SER A 14 27.46 24.22 24.45
N ILE A 15 27.04 23.16 23.77
CA ILE A 15 27.81 21.97 23.36
C ILE A 15 27.09 21.43 22.11
N GLN A 16 27.72 20.99 21.01
CA GLN A 16 29.10 21.09 20.53
C GLN A 16 29.08 20.60 19.06
N GLU A 17 29.71 21.30 18.12
CA GLU A 17 30.01 20.73 16.81
C GLU A 17 31.26 19.84 16.91
N VAL A 18 31.20 18.65 16.30
CA VAL A 18 32.38 17.81 16.03
C VAL A 18 32.28 17.26 14.61
N MET A 19 33.21 17.71 13.76
CA MET A 19 33.53 17.05 12.50
C MET A 19 34.52 15.92 12.79
N ASP A 20 34.47 14.84 12.01
CA ASP A 20 35.62 13.95 11.86
C ASP A 20 35.69 13.50 10.39
N ASP A 21 36.90 13.56 9.83
CA ASP A 21 37.19 13.29 8.42
C ASP A 21 38.62 12.74 8.33
N SER A 22 38.77 11.45 8.00
CA SER A 22 40.03 10.92 7.48
C SER A 22 39.91 9.53 6.83
N SER A 23 40.31 9.51 5.54
CA SER A 23 41.09 8.48 4.87
C SER A 23 40.49 7.09 4.59
N SER A 24 39.92 6.97 3.38
CA SER A 24 40.49 6.15 2.29
C SER A 24 41.45 5.01 2.66
N GLU A 25 41.04 3.76 2.38
CA GLU A 25 41.94 2.69 1.93
C GLU A 25 41.32 1.92 0.76
N LEU A 26 42.16 1.43 -0.15
CA LEU A 26 41.82 1.01 -1.51
C LEU A 26 42.32 -0.41 -1.74
N VAL A 27 41.41 -1.39 -1.83
CA VAL A 27 41.76 -2.80 -2.13
C VAL A 27 40.94 -3.28 -3.33
N MET A 28 41.63 -3.87 -4.30
CA MET A 28 41.04 -4.36 -5.55
C MET A 28 40.79 -5.86 -5.54
N MET A 29 39.82 -6.27 -6.36
CA MET A 29 39.72 -7.58 -7.03
C MET A 29 39.68 -8.86 -6.16
N HIS A 30 38.53 -9.52 -6.16
CA HIS A 30 38.47 -10.85 -6.79
C HIS A 30 37.04 -11.23 -7.21
N ASN A 31 36.88 -11.71 -8.44
CA ASN A 31 35.78 -12.62 -8.77
C ASN A 31 36.15 -14.01 -8.23
N ASP A 32 35.15 -14.80 -7.82
CA ASP A 32 34.92 -16.12 -8.43
C ASP A 32 33.57 -16.73 -8.01
N GLU A 33 33.12 -17.68 -8.82
CA GLU A 33 31.83 -18.35 -8.75
C GLU A 33 31.87 -19.62 -7.88
N SER A 34 30.68 -20.08 -7.46
CA SER A 34 30.31 -21.49 -7.26
C SER A 34 30.15 -22.08 -5.83
N THR A 35 29.02 -22.77 -5.64
CA THR A 35 28.92 -24.12 -5.03
C THR A 35 28.78 -24.30 -3.50
N ILE A 36 27.50 -24.25 -3.04
CA ILE A 36 26.76 -25.13 -2.09
C ILE A 36 27.32 -25.57 -0.69
N ASN A 37 26.37 -25.64 0.26
CA ASN A 37 26.29 -26.51 1.46
C ASN A 37 27.22 -26.25 2.68
N SER A 38 26.67 -25.78 3.81
CA SER A 38 26.34 -26.64 4.99
C SER A 38 25.99 -25.88 6.29
N THR A 39 24.79 -26.16 6.82
CA THR A 39 24.37 -26.38 8.22
C THR A 39 25.05 -25.77 9.47
N SER A 40 24.19 -25.39 10.44
CA SER A 40 24.41 -25.38 11.93
C SER A 40 25.17 -24.17 12.54
N SER A 41 24.88 -23.65 13.75
CA SER A 41 23.90 -24.01 14.81
C SER A 41 23.58 -22.86 15.80
N VAL A 42 22.39 -22.92 16.42
CA VAL A 42 22.05 -22.58 17.84
C VAL A 42 22.23 -21.14 18.38
N VAL A 43 21.08 -20.51 18.69
CA VAL A 43 20.82 -19.89 20.02
C VAL A 43 19.43 -20.33 20.49
N HIS A 44 19.30 -20.71 21.77
CA HIS A 44 18.03 -21.11 22.39
C HIS A 44 17.35 -19.95 23.12
N LYS A 45 16.01 -19.89 23.04
CA LYS A 45 15.12 -19.70 24.21
C LYS A 45 13.69 -20.17 23.88
N LYS A 46 13.03 -20.76 24.88
CA LYS A 46 11.73 -21.45 24.77
C LYS A 46 10.58 -20.47 25.00
N ASP A 47 9.42 -20.74 24.39
CA ASP A 47 8.26 -21.33 25.06
C ASP A 47 7.28 -21.84 23.98
N HIS A 48 7.02 -23.16 23.93
CA HIS A 48 5.77 -23.82 24.36
C HIS A 48 4.52 -23.31 23.60
N VAL A 49 3.77 -24.12 22.83
CA VAL A 49 3.43 -25.56 22.95
C VAL A 49 3.23 -26.27 21.59
N PHE A 50 3.48 -27.59 21.56
CA PHE A 50 3.27 -28.54 20.44
C PHE A 50 2.04 -29.46 20.70
N ILE A 51 1.44 -30.20 19.74
CA ILE A 51 1.83 -30.52 18.36
C ILE A 51 0.62 -30.77 17.41
N ARG A 52 0.96 -31.03 16.15
CA ARG A 52 0.25 -31.46 14.93
C ARG A 52 -0.48 -32.84 14.99
N ASP A 53 -1.51 -32.99 14.15
CA ASP A 53 -1.94 -34.18 13.35
C ASP A 53 -2.17 -35.61 13.92
N GLU A 54 -3.34 -36.14 13.51
CA GLU A 54 -3.64 -37.47 12.93
C GLU A 54 -4.25 -38.66 13.72
N VAL A 55 -5.15 -39.34 13.00
CA VAL A 55 -5.77 -40.69 13.15
C VAL A 55 -6.28 -41.19 14.52
N GLY A 56 -7.57 -41.54 14.54
CA GLY A 56 -7.98 -42.87 15.02
C GLY A 56 -8.86 -42.96 16.28
N HIS A 57 -10.01 -43.62 16.10
CA HIS A 57 -10.83 -44.29 17.13
C HIS A 57 -11.22 -43.54 18.42
N ARG A 58 -12.51 -43.22 18.54
CA ARG A 58 -13.21 -43.21 19.82
C ARG A 58 -14.34 -44.23 19.86
N ASP A 59 -14.68 -44.59 21.09
CA ASP A 59 -15.13 -45.93 21.44
C ASP A 59 -16.61 -46.25 21.24
N ARG A 60 -16.86 -47.56 21.34
CA ARG A 60 -18.15 -48.23 21.30
C ARG A 60 -19.23 -47.59 22.19
N ARG A 61 -20.37 -47.31 21.57
CA ARG A 61 -21.72 -47.28 22.17
C ARG A 61 -21.96 -48.53 23.05
N PRO A 62 -22.30 -48.38 24.34
CA PRO A 62 -23.01 -49.41 25.09
C PRO A 62 -24.51 -49.30 24.85
N GLU A 63 -25.12 -50.41 24.44
CA GLU A 63 -26.57 -50.53 24.32
C GLU A 63 -27.12 -51.23 25.57
N LEU A 64 -28.04 -50.60 26.30
CA LEU A 64 -28.78 -51.24 27.39
C LEU A 64 -30.28 -50.93 27.35
N ARG A 65 -31.02 -51.99 27.69
CA ARG A 65 -32.44 -52.29 27.48
C ARG A 65 -33.46 -51.24 27.97
N PRO A 66 -34.69 -51.25 27.42
CA PRO A 66 -35.81 -50.46 27.92
C PRO A 66 -36.33 -51.00 29.26
N THR A 67 -36.58 -50.11 30.21
CA THR A 67 -37.31 -50.41 31.46
C THR A 67 -38.82 -50.19 31.26
N HIS A 68 -39.61 -51.22 31.60
CA HIS A 68 -41.06 -51.19 31.44
C HIS A 68 -41.77 -50.47 32.61
N SER A 69 -42.20 -49.24 32.38
CA SER A 69 -43.44 -48.60 32.88
C SER A 69 -43.50 -47.22 32.21
N VAL A 70 -44.56 -46.78 31.52
CA VAL A 70 -45.99 -46.90 31.79
C VAL A 70 -46.74 -47.20 30.47
N GLN A 71 -46.99 -48.47 30.15
CA GLN A 71 -47.42 -48.87 28.79
C GLN A 71 -48.93 -49.18 28.63
N ASN A 72 -49.75 -48.91 29.65
CA ASN A 72 -51.15 -49.38 29.73
C ASN A 72 -52.25 -48.33 29.51
N GLN A 73 -51.94 -47.09 29.12
CA GLN A 73 -52.99 -46.07 28.82
C GLN A 73 -52.95 -45.50 27.39
N ALA A 74 -51.93 -45.83 26.58
CA ALA A 74 -51.78 -45.33 25.21
C ALA A 74 -52.35 -46.26 24.11
N LEU A 75 -52.80 -47.47 24.44
CA LEU A 75 -53.18 -48.48 23.44
C LEU A 75 -54.62 -48.35 22.91
N HIS A 76 -55.52 -47.67 23.62
CA HIS A 76 -56.93 -47.57 23.20
C HIS A 76 -57.24 -46.52 22.12
N TYR A 77 -56.29 -45.64 21.76
CA TYR A 77 -56.47 -44.68 20.66
C TYR A 77 -55.84 -45.14 19.33
N ARG A 78 -54.94 -46.13 19.34
CA ARG A 78 -54.08 -46.47 18.18
C ARG A 78 -54.76 -47.27 17.06
N ASN A 79 -56.06 -47.55 17.15
CA ASN A 79 -56.82 -48.31 16.16
C ASN A 79 -57.95 -47.53 15.45
N ARG A 80 -58.06 -46.21 15.66
CA ARG A 80 -59.05 -45.36 14.95
C ARG A 80 -58.43 -44.36 13.96
N GLU A 81 -57.13 -44.51 13.62
CA GLU A 81 -56.42 -43.53 12.78
C GLU A 81 -55.80 -44.11 11.49
N ARG A 82 -55.91 -45.43 11.24
CA ARG A 82 -55.37 -46.07 10.02
C ARG A 82 -56.14 -45.76 8.71
N PHE A 83 -57.15 -44.90 8.77
CA PHE A 83 -57.88 -44.35 7.61
C PHE A 83 -57.84 -42.81 7.54
N ALA A 84 -57.10 -42.14 8.44
CA ALA A 84 -56.96 -40.68 8.46
C ALA A 84 -55.64 -40.22 7.78
N THR A 85 -55.29 -40.81 6.63
CA THR A 85 -54.17 -40.35 5.78
C THR A 85 -54.41 -38.94 5.22
N ILE A 86 -55.67 -38.52 5.18
CA ILE A 86 -56.09 -37.16 4.80
C ILE A 86 -56.02 -36.26 6.04
N LYS A 87 -54.89 -35.56 6.21
CA LYS A 87 -54.80 -34.41 7.13
C LYS A 87 -55.88 -33.39 6.75
N SER A 88 -56.53 -32.77 7.75
CA SER A 88 -57.52 -31.72 7.48
C SER A 88 -56.89 -30.55 6.70
N ALA A 89 -57.65 -29.94 5.79
CA ALA A 89 -57.15 -28.82 4.99
C ALA A 89 -56.57 -27.69 5.87
N SER A 90 -57.19 -27.40 7.02
CA SER A 90 -56.70 -26.42 8.00
C SER A 90 -55.37 -26.79 8.65
N LEU A 91 -55.08 -28.09 8.84
CA LEU A 91 -53.79 -28.57 9.35
C LEU A 91 -52.72 -28.52 8.25
N VAL A 92 -53.08 -28.89 7.01
CA VAL A 92 -52.17 -28.81 5.85
C VAL A 92 -51.79 -27.37 5.53
N THR A 93 -52.76 -26.47 5.41
CA THR A 93 -52.50 -25.04 5.17
C THR A 93 -51.66 -24.42 6.29
N ARG A 94 -51.88 -24.82 7.55
CA ARG A 94 -51.04 -24.38 8.68
C ARG A 94 -49.60 -24.88 8.53
N GLN A 95 -49.39 -26.17 8.28
CA GLN A 95 -48.05 -26.75 8.12
C GLN A 95 -47.32 -26.17 6.90
N ILE A 96 -48.02 -25.83 5.83
CA ILE A 96 -47.47 -25.12 4.68
C ILE A 96 -46.98 -23.72 5.10
N HIS A 97 -47.82 -22.92 5.76
CA HIS A 97 -47.43 -21.57 6.21
C HIS A 97 -46.29 -21.58 7.24
N GLU A 98 -46.28 -22.55 8.16
CA GLU A 98 -45.19 -22.71 9.15
C GLU A 98 -43.87 -23.10 8.46
N HIS A 99 -43.90 -24.01 7.50
CA HIS A 99 -42.72 -24.43 6.74
C HIS A 99 -42.24 -23.34 5.76
N GLU A 100 -43.13 -22.56 5.15
CA GLU A 100 -42.79 -21.39 4.33
C GLU A 100 -42.04 -20.34 5.18
N GLN A 101 -42.54 -20.03 6.38
CA GLN A 101 -41.88 -19.09 7.30
C GLN A 101 -40.49 -19.57 7.78
N GLU A 102 -40.33 -20.86 8.06
CA GLU A 102 -39.01 -21.43 8.39
C GLU A 102 -38.05 -21.38 7.18
N ASN A 103 -38.56 -21.66 5.99
CA ASN A 103 -37.79 -21.68 4.75
C ASN A 103 -37.33 -20.26 4.33
N GLU A 104 -38.17 -19.23 4.48
CA GLU A 104 -37.81 -17.82 4.27
C GLU A 104 -36.57 -17.41 5.11
N LEU A 105 -36.57 -17.74 6.41
CA LEU A 105 -35.46 -17.41 7.31
C LEU A 105 -34.19 -18.20 6.95
N ARG A 106 -34.34 -19.49 6.60
CA ARG A 106 -33.24 -20.34 6.14
C ARG A 106 -32.62 -19.80 4.84
N GLU A 107 -33.44 -19.32 3.91
CA GLU A 107 -33.00 -18.75 2.65
C GLU A 107 -32.25 -17.43 2.85
N GLN A 108 -32.79 -16.49 3.65
CA GLN A 108 -32.08 -15.25 4.03
C GLN A 108 -30.69 -15.53 4.62
N MET A 109 -30.60 -16.44 5.60
CA MET A 109 -29.32 -16.77 6.25
C MET A 109 -28.35 -17.48 5.30
N SER A 110 -28.85 -18.23 4.31
CA SER A 110 -28.06 -18.84 3.24
C SER A 110 -27.55 -17.77 2.25
N GLY A 111 -28.41 -16.83 1.86
CA GLY A 111 -28.10 -15.69 1.00
C GLY A 111 -27.02 -14.79 1.60
N TYR A 112 -27.16 -14.40 2.87
CA TYR A 112 -26.15 -13.61 3.58
C TYR A 112 -24.80 -14.35 3.65
N LYS A 113 -24.78 -15.65 3.97
CA LYS A 113 -23.54 -16.46 3.94
C LYS A 113 -22.90 -16.51 2.55
N ARG A 114 -23.69 -16.54 1.47
CA ARG A 114 -23.20 -16.47 0.08
C ARG A 114 -22.58 -15.11 -0.23
N MET A 115 -23.27 -14.03 0.15
CA MET A 115 -22.78 -12.65 0.01
C MET A 115 -21.45 -12.44 0.77
N ARG A 116 -21.32 -12.92 2.02
CA ARG A 116 -20.05 -12.82 2.77
C ARG A 116 -18.89 -13.53 2.09
N ARG A 117 -19.12 -14.71 1.50
CA ARG A 117 -18.10 -15.41 0.68
C ARG A 117 -17.76 -14.65 -0.60
N GLN A 118 -18.73 -13.99 -1.22
CA GLN A 118 -18.51 -13.12 -2.39
C GLN A 118 -17.68 -11.88 -2.03
N HIS A 119 -17.95 -11.22 -0.90
CA HIS A 119 -17.16 -10.09 -0.39
C HIS A 119 -15.70 -10.51 -0.17
N GLN A 120 -15.47 -11.67 0.48
CA GLN A 120 -14.12 -12.22 0.66
C GLN A 120 -13.44 -12.53 -0.69
N LYS A 121 -14.16 -13.12 -1.65
CA LYS A 121 -13.63 -13.39 -3.00
C LYS A 121 -13.27 -12.09 -3.74
N GLN A 122 -14.06 -11.02 -3.60
CA GLN A 122 -13.79 -9.72 -4.21
C GLN A 122 -12.55 -9.05 -3.62
N LEU A 123 -12.35 -9.12 -2.30
CA LEU A 123 -11.14 -8.63 -1.65
C LEU A 123 -9.88 -9.37 -2.13
N ILE A 124 -9.89 -10.71 -2.12
CA ILE A 124 -8.76 -11.52 -2.60
C ILE A 124 -8.48 -11.26 -4.09
N ALA A 125 -9.52 -11.11 -4.92
CA ALA A 125 -9.36 -10.81 -6.33
C ALA A 125 -8.74 -9.42 -6.56
N LEU A 126 -9.12 -8.41 -5.76
CA LEU A 126 -8.49 -7.09 -5.82
C LEU A 126 -7.05 -7.14 -5.32
N GLU A 127 -6.78 -7.75 -4.17
CA GLU A 127 -5.43 -7.86 -3.59
C GLU A 127 -4.45 -8.56 -4.55
N ASN A 128 -4.89 -9.62 -5.23
CA ASN A 128 -4.09 -10.27 -6.28
C ASN A 128 -3.88 -9.38 -7.51
N LYS A 129 -4.87 -8.60 -7.93
CA LYS A 129 -4.74 -7.64 -9.04
C LYS A 129 -3.74 -6.53 -8.71
N LEU A 130 -3.83 -5.96 -7.51
CA LEU A 130 -2.93 -4.91 -7.04
C LEU A 130 -1.49 -5.44 -6.94
N LYS A 131 -1.30 -6.68 -6.45
CA LYS A 131 0.00 -7.34 -6.46
C LYS A 131 0.58 -7.47 -7.88
N ALA A 132 -0.22 -7.91 -8.85
CA ALA A 132 0.23 -8.02 -10.24
C ALA A 132 0.60 -6.66 -10.85
N GLU A 133 -0.17 -5.59 -10.57
CA GLU A 133 0.16 -4.21 -10.99
C GLU A 133 1.48 -3.71 -10.37
N MET A 134 1.77 -4.04 -9.11
CA MET A 134 3.07 -3.74 -8.48
C MET A 134 4.23 -4.50 -9.11
N ASP A 135 4.04 -5.78 -9.43
CA ASP A 135 5.10 -6.60 -10.03
C ASP A 135 5.36 -6.20 -11.50
N GLU A 136 4.33 -5.78 -12.25
CA GLU A 136 4.46 -5.16 -13.58
C GLU A 136 5.20 -3.82 -13.51
N HIS A 137 4.85 -2.97 -12.54
CA HIS A 137 5.51 -1.68 -12.33
C HIS A 137 7.00 -1.85 -12.00
N ARG A 138 7.35 -2.74 -11.06
CA ARG A 138 8.74 -3.10 -10.74
C ARG A 138 9.52 -3.56 -11.98
N LEU A 139 8.93 -4.45 -12.78
CA LEU A 139 9.57 -4.94 -14.01
C LEU A 139 9.77 -3.83 -15.04
N LYS A 140 8.85 -2.86 -15.12
CA LYS A 140 9.00 -1.67 -15.96
C LYS A 140 10.16 -0.79 -15.49
N LEU A 141 10.22 -0.48 -14.19
CA LEU A 141 11.33 0.31 -13.61
C LEU A 141 12.68 -0.36 -13.84
N GLN A 142 12.78 -1.68 -13.60
CA GLN A 142 14.00 -2.46 -13.87
C GLN A 142 14.45 -2.32 -15.34
N LYS A 143 13.53 -2.47 -16.30
CA LYS A 143 13.85 -2.30 -17.73
C LYS A 143 14.31 -0.89 -18.08
N GLU A 144 13.76 0.14 -17.43
CA GLU A 144 14.23 1.52 -17.59
C GLU A 144 15.67 1.70 -17.08
N VAL A 145 16.01 1.12 -15.92
CA VAL A 145 17.39 1.12 -15.38
C VAL A 145 18.36 0.39 -16.29
N GLU A 146 18.03 -0.82 -16.74
CA GLU A 146 18.85 -1.61 -17.66
C GLU A 146 19.07 -0.89 -18.99
N THR A 147 18.02 -0.26 -19.53
CA THR A 147 18.10 0.55 -20.75
C THR A 147 18.99 1.77 -20.56
N HIS A 148 18.88 2.47 -19.42
CA HIS A 148 19.74 3.61 -19.10
C HIS A 148 21.22 3.22 -18.96
N ALA A 149 21.51 2.10 -18.28
CA ALA A 149 22.86 1.58 -18.12
C ALA A 149 23.48 1.17 -19.47
N ASN A 150 22.73 0.44 -20.31
CA ASN A 150 23.17 0.04 -21.65
C ASN A 150 23.45 1.27 -22.54
N ASN A 151 22.56 2.26 -22.56
CA ASN A 151 22.77 3.51 -23.29
C ASN A 151 24.02 4.26 -22.79
N SER A 152 24.19 4.36 -21.47
CA SER A 152 25.34 5.02 -20.85
C SER A 152 26.67 4.36 -21.21
N SER A 153 26.70 3.02 -21.23
CA SER A 153 27.86 2.23 -21.66
C SER A 153 28.19 2.49 -23.14
N ILE A 154 27.20 2.43 -24.02
CA ILE A 154 27.36 2.70 -25.47
C ILE A 154 27.85 4.14 -25.72
N GLU A 155 27.39 5.12 -24.96
CA GLU A 155 27.84 6.51 -25.09
C GLU A 155 29.29 6.73 -24.62
N LEU A 156 29.70 6.08 -23.52
CA LEU A 156 31.10 6.12 -23.06
C LEU A 156 32.03 5.43 -24.07
N GLU A 157 31.62 4.29 -24.62
CA GLU A 157 32.40 3.57 -25.65
C GLU A 157 32.54 4.40 -26.94
N LYS A 158 31.46 5.07 -27.37
CA LYS A 158 31.48 6.03 -28.50
C LYS A 158 32.41 7.22 -28.22
N LEU A 159 32.40 7.76 -27.00
CA LEU A 159 33.29 8.86 -26.61
C LEU A 159 34.76 8.42 -26.65
N ALA A 160 35.09 7.26 -26.05
CA ALA A 160 36.44 6.71 -26.06
C ALA A 160 36.95 6.44 -27.51
N LYS A 161 36.12 5.82 -28.36
CA LYS A 161 36.45 5.61 -29.78
C LYS A 161 36.71 6.93 -30.52
N LYS A 162 35.89 7.97 -30.27
CA LYS A 162 36.09 9.31 -30.84
C LYS A 162 37.42 9.93 -30.37
N GLN A 163 37.74 9.82 -29.08
CA GLN A 163 38.99 10.36 -28.51
C GLN A 163 40.22 9.68 -29.12
N VAL A 164 40.23 8.34 -29.23
CA VAL A 164 41.32 7.59 -29.89
C VAL A 164 41.50 8.03 -31.35
N ALA A 165 40.41 8.14 -32.12
CA ALA A 165 40.48 8.58 -33.52
C ALA A 165 41.03 10.02 -33.68
N ILE A 166 40.71 10.93 -32.75
CA ILE A 166 41.27 12.29 -32.72
C ILE A 166 42.76 12.26 -32.36
N MET A 167 43.16 11.49 -31.33
CA MET A 167 44.57 11.34 -30.95
C MET A 167 45.43 10.78 -32.08
N GLU A 168 44.95 9.75 -32.79
CA GLU A 168 45.64 9.22 -33.97
C GLU A 168 45.79 10.26 -35.08
N LYS A 169 44.74 11.04 -35.35
CA LYS A 169 44.75 12.08 -36.39
C LYS A 169 45.77 13.17 -36.06
N GLU A 170 45.79 13.65 -34.82
CA GLU A 170 46.77 14.63 -34.33
C GLU A 170 48.20 14.06 -34.34
N ALA A 171 48.40 12.79 -33.96
CA ALA A 171 49.71 12.14 -34.03
C ALA A 171 50.23 12.02 -35.49
N LYS A 172 49.36 11.64 -36.42
CA LYS A 172 49.67 11.57 -37.87
C LYS A 172 49.97 12.97 -38.44
N ALA A 173 49.22 14.00 -38.03
CA ALA A 173 49.47 15.39 -38.43
C ALA A 173 50.81 15.91 -37.89
N ALA A 174 51.09 15.71 -36.60
CA ALA A 174 52.34 16.14 -35.97
C ALA A 174 53.58 15.46 -36.59
N ALA A 175 53.49 14.18 -36.96
CA ALA A 175 54.56 13.47 -37.66
C ALA A 175 54.76 13.97 -39.11
N ALA A 176 53.70 14.38 -39.80
CA ALA A 176 53.79 15.00 -41.12
C ALA A 176 54.43 16.40 -41.05
N ASP A 177 54.05 17.19 -40.04
CA ASP A 177 54.61 18.53 -39.84
C ASP A 177 56.07 18.49 -39.32
N GLU A 178 56.44 17.47 -38.53
CA GLU A 178 57.85 17.25 -38.16
C GLU A 178 58.71 17.00 -39.42
N LYS A 179 58.24 16.17 -40.35
CA LYS A 179 58.95 15.89 -41.61
C LYS A 179 59.10 17.15 -42.47
N LYS A 180 58.02 17.95 -42.63
CA LYS A 180 58.09 19.24 -43.36
C LYS A 180 59.09 20.20 -42.72
N PHE A 181 59.07 20.30 -41.40
CA PHE A 181 59.96 21.18 -40.64
C PHE A 181 61.44 20.76 -40.76
N GLN A 182 61.74 19.45 -40.62
CA GLN A 182 63.07 18.91 -40.85
C GLN A 182 63.54 19.17 -42.29
N GLN A 183 62.69 18.92 -43.29
CA GLN A 183 63.01 19.16 -44.69
C GLN A 183 63.26 20.64 -45.00
N GLN A 184 62.51 21.56 -44.37
CA GLN A 184 62.73 23.00 -44.49
C GLN A 184 64.08 23.43 -43.91
N ILE A 185 64.47 22.90 -42.74
CA ILE A 185 65.78 23.19 -42.14
C ILE A 185 66.91 22.67 -43.04
N LEU A 186 66.82 21.42 -43.51
CA LEU A 186 67.83 20.82 -44.39
C LEU A 186 67.96 21.57 -45.73
N ALA A 187 66.85 22.02 -46.31
CA ALA A 187 66.85 22.83 -47.53
C ALA A 187 67.54 24.20 -47.31
N GLN A 188 67.27 24.84 -46.17
CA GLN A 188 67.93 26.10 -45.78
C GLN A 188 69.43 25.91 -45.55
N GLN A 189 69.82 24.90 -44.78
CA GLN A 189 71.23 24.53 -44.53
C GLN A 189 72.01 24.27 -45.82
N LYS A 190 71.42 23.54 -46.77
CA LYS A 190 72.00 23.28 -48.09
C LYS A 190 72.18 24.57 -48.90
N LYS A 191 71.20 25.47 -48.88
CA LYS A 191 71.27 26.78 -49.54
C LYS A 191 72.39 27.64 -48.96
N ASP A 192 72.48 27.70 -47.64
CA ASP A 192 73.49 28.50 -46.93
C ASP A 192 74.90 27.94 -47.16
N LEU A 193 75.07 26.62 -47.11
CA LEU A 193 76.34 25.95 -47.44
C LEU A 193 76.76 26.20 -48.89
N THR A 194 75.83 26.13 -49.85
CA THR A 194 76.13 26.40 -51.27
C THR A 194 76.58 27.85 -51.46
N THR A 195 75.87 28.79 -50.82
CA THR A 195 76.21 30.23 -50.86
C THR A 195 77.56 30.52 -50.20
N PHE A 196 77.85 29.84 -49.09
CA PHE A 196 79.15 29.92 -48.40
C PHE A 196 80.30 29.42 -49.28
N LEU A 197 80.18 28.21 -49.87
CA LEU A 197 81.20 27.65 -50.76
C LEU A 197 81.44 28.48 -52.02
N GLU A 198 80.40 29.11 -52.58
CA GLU A 198 80.56 30.08 -53.67
C GLU A 198 81.31 31.35 -53.25
N SER A 199 81.04 31.86 -52.05
CA SER A 199 81.77 32.99 -51.47
C SER A 199 83.24 32.63 -51.24
N GLN A 200 83.49 31.49 -50.61
CA GLN A 200 84.82 30.96 -50.33
C GLN A 200 85.66 30.79 -51.60
N LYS A 201 85.06 30.27 -52.68
CA LYS A 201 85.71 30.18 -54.01
C LYS A 201 86.04 31.54 -54.62
N LYS A 202 85.22 32.57 -54.40
CA LYS A 202 85.49 33.95 -54.85
C LYS A 202 86.65 34.56 -54.04
N GLN A 203 86.63 34.41 -52.72
CA GLN A 203 87.71 34.89 -51.84
C GLN A 203 89.03 34.18 -52.12
N TYR A 204 89.03 32.86 -52.34
CA TYR A 204 90.22 32.11 -52.72
C TYR A 204 90.86 32.64 -54.00
N LYS A 205 90.05 32.98 -55.02
CA LYS A 205 90.56 33.60 -56.26
C LYS A 205 91.20 34.96 -55.98
N LEU A 206 90.52 35.83 -55.23
CA LEU A 206 91.03 37.17 -54.86
C LEU A 206 92.36 37.09 -54.09
N CYS A 207 92.43 36.34 -53.00
CA CYS A 207 93.67 36.18 -52.22
C CYS A 207 94.79 35.53 -53.04
N LYS A 208 94.48 34.57 -53.90
CA LYS A 208 95.47 33.90 -54.76
C LYS A 208 96.08 34.84 -55.80
N GLU A 209 95.31 35.74 -56.39
CA GLU A 209 95.86 36.74 -57.32
C GLU A 209 96.63 37.84 -56.56
N LYS A 210 96.10 38.35 -55.45
CA LYS A 210 96.79 39.34 -54.59
C LYS A 210 98.20 38.88 -54.16
N ILE A 211 98.36 37.61 -53.80
CA ILE A 211 99.67 37.05 -53.42
C ILE A 211 100.60 36.77 -54.60
N LYS A 212 100.08 36.56 -55.82
CA LYS A 212 100.93 36.57 -57.01
C LYS A 212 101.44 37.99 -57.30
N GLU A 213 100.60 38.99 -57.12
CA GLU A 213 100.96 40.41 -57.31
C GLU A 213 102.04 40.82 -56.28
N GLU A 214 101.80 40.64 -54.99
CA GLU A 214 102.77 40.90 -53.91
C GLU A 214 104.11 40.17 -54.11
N MET A 215 104.09 38.93 -54.63
CA MET A 215 105.30 38.15 -54.90
C MET A 215 105.96 38.46 -56.27
N ASN A 216 105.29 39.18 -57.16
CA ASN A 216 105.91 39.70 -58.39
C ASN A 216 106.66 41.01 -58.12
N GLU A 217 106.18 41.84 -57.19
CA GLU A 217 106.84 43.10 -56.81
C GLU A 217 108.16 42.90 -56.06
N ASP A 218 108.30 41.84 -55.24
CA ASP A 218 109.50 41.60 -54.43
C ASP A 218 110.72 41.12 -55.24
N HIS A 219 111.50 42.02 -55.85
CA HIS A 219 112.56 41.65 -56.79
C HIS A 219 113.79 40.97 -56.15
N SER A 220 113.89 40.93 -54.81
CA SER A 220 115.10 40.45 -54.10
C SER A 220 115.08 38.99 -53.66
N THR A 221 113.91 38.31 -53.66
CA THR A 221 113.78 36.95 -53.10
C THR A 221 114.02 35.83 -54.14
N PRO A 222 114.77 34.75 -53.81
CA PRO A 222 115.06 33.65 -54.73
C PRO A 222 113.80 32.90 -55.21
N LYS A 223 113.76 32.51 -56.50
CA LYS A 223 112.61 31.82 -57.13
C LYS A 223 112.09 30.59 -56.35
N LYS A 224 112.98 29.78 -55.77
CA LYS A 224 112.61 28.57 -55.02
C LYS A 224 111.86 28.92 -53.74
N GLU A 225 112.33 29.96 -53.03
CA GLU A 225 111.75 30.41 -51.76
C GLU A 225 110.42 31.14 -51.97
N LYS A 226 110.30 31.96 -53.03
CA LYS A 226 109.00 32.54 -53.44
C LYS A 226 107.95 31.45 -53.70
N GLN A 227 108.31 30.41 -54.44
CA GLN A 227 107.41 29.30 -54.75
C GLN A 227 106.95 28.56 -53.48
N GLU A 228 107.86 28.35 -52.52
CA GLU A 228 107.56 27.72 -51.23
C GLU A 228 106.64 28.59 -50.36
N ARG A 229 106.91 29.90 -50.23
CA ARG A 229 106.04 30.85 -49.52
C ARG A 229 104.63 30.90 -50.14
N ILE A 230 104.52 30.95 -51.46
CA ILE A 230 103.25 30.90 -52.20
C ILE A 230 102.51 29.57 -51.96
N SER A 231 103.24 28.45 -51.86
CA SER A 231 102.65 27.14 -51.57
C SER A 231 102.09 27.10 -50.15
N LYS A 232 102.91 27.48 -49.15
CA LYS A 232 102.52 27.51 -47.74
C LYS A 232 101.35 28.45 -47.46
N HIS A 233 101.26 29.59 -48.15
CA HIS A 233 100.10 30.46 -47.99
C HIS A 233 98.82 29.86 -48.60
N LYS A 234 98.89 29.17 -49.75
CA LYS A 234 97.72 28.46 -50.31
C LYS A 234 97.26 27.33 -49.39
N GLU A 235 98.18 26.61 -48.77
CA GLU A 235 97.91 25.56 -47.79
C GLU A 235 97.24 26.13 -46.53
N ASN A 236 97.80 27.18 -45.93
CA ASN A 236 97.17 27.89 -44.80
C ASN A 236 95.77 28.40 -45.16
N LEU A 237 95.58 28.99 -46.34
CA LEU A 237 94.28 29.47 -46.80
C LEU A 237 93.28 28.33 -46.97
N GLN A 238 93.69 27.18 -47.51
CA GLN A 238 92.85 25.99 -47.60
C GLN A 238 92.52 25.39 -46.22
N HIS A 239 93.47 25.41 -45.28
CA HIS A 239 93.26 24.98 -43.90
C HIS A 239 92.22 25.86 -43.19
N THR A 240 92.37 27.19 -43.26
CA THR A 240 91.39 28.14 -42.69
C THR A 240 90.02 27.96 -43.33
N GLN A 241 89.96 27.74 -44.65
CA GLN A 241 88.71 27.48 -45.37
C GLN A 241 88.03 26.17 -44.92
N ALA A 242 88.79 25.12 -44.66
CA ALA A 242 88.28 23.86 -44.12
C ALA A 242 87.80 24.00 -42.67
N GLU A 243 88.49 24.79 -41.84
CA GLU A 243 88.05 25.12 -40.47
C GLU A 243 86.75 25.92 -40.45
N GLU A 244 86.62 26.93 -41.30
CA GLU A 244 85.39 27.73 -41.43
C GLU A 244 84.21 26.89 -41.94
N GLU A 245 84.43 25.99 -42.90
CA GLU A 245 83.39 25.05 -43.37
C GLU A 245 82.97 24.08 -42.26
N ALA A 246 83.93 23.47 -41.55
CA ALA A 246 83.65 22.59 -40.42
C ALA A 246 82.89 23.32 -39.30
N HIS A 247 83.23 24.58 -39.03
CA HIS A 247 82.54 25.42 -38.07
C HIS A 247 81.09 25.73 -38.50
N LEU A 248 80.86 26.07 -39.79
CA LEU A 248 79.51 26.26 -40.33
C LEU A 248 78.66 24.98 -40.21
N LEU A 249 79.20 23.82 -40.60
CA LEU A 249 78.51 22.53 -40.49
C LEU A 249 78.18 22.18 -39.03
N SER A 250 79.09 22.49 -38.09
CA SER A 250 78.87 22.31 -36.65
C SER A 250 77.74 23.20 -36.13
N GLN A 251 77.71 24.49 -36.52
CA GLN A 251 76.61 25.40 -36.18
C GLN A 251 75.27 24.94 -36.78
N GLN A 252 75.26 24.51 -38.04
CA GLN A 252 74.07 23.97 -38.70
C GLN A 252 73.52 22.75 -37.94
N ARG A 253 74.39 21.81 -37.54
CA ARG A 253 74.00 20.64 -36.74
C ARG A 253 73.42 21.05 -35.38
N LEU A 254 74.06 21.97 -34.66
CA LEU A 254 73.56 22.49 -33.37
C LEU A 254 72.18 23.16 -33.52
N TYR A 255 71.99 23.93 -34.59
CA TYR A 255 70.72 24.58 -34.91
C TYR A 255 69.61 23.55 -35.19
N TYR A 256 69.90 22.51 -35.99
CA TYR A 256 68.97 21.42 -36.25
C TYR A 256 68.55 20.71 -34.96
N ASP A 257 69.50 20.27 -34.15
CA ASP A 257 69.23 19.56 -32.89
C ASP A 257 68.39 20.41 -31.92
N LYS A 258 68.71 21.71 -31.76
CA LYS A 258 67.94 22.64 -30.93
C LYS A 258 66.49 22.77 -31.41
N ASN A 259 66.29 22.92 -32.72
CA ASN A 259 64.98 23.07 -33.32
C ASN A 259 64.15 21.77 -33.25
N CYS A 260 64.75 20.62 -33.49
CA CYS A 260 64.08 19.32 -33.32
C CYS A 260 63.64 19.08 -31.87
N ARG A 261 64.48 19.42 -30.88
CA ARG A 261 64.10 19.35 -29.45
C ARG A 261 62.94 20.31 -29.13
N PHE A 262 62.97 21.52 -29.66
CA PHE A 262 61.89 22.50 -29.48
C PHE A 262 60.56 22.00 -30.07
N PHE A 263 60.58 21.50 -31.32
CA PHE A 263 59.40 20.94 -31.98
C PHE A 263 58.83 19.75 -31.19
N LYS A 264 59.66 18.79 -30.81
CA LYS A 264 59.24 17.62 -30.01
C LYS A 264 58.63 18.03 -28.66
N ARG A 265 59.20 19.02 -27.97
CA ARG A 265 58.62 19.58 -26.74
C ARG A 265 57.24 20.20 -26.99
N LYS A 266 57.09 21.00 -28.06
CA LYS A 266 55.81 21.64 -28.42
C LYS A 266 54.72 20.59 -28.72
N THR A 267 55.05 19.57 -29.50
CA THR A 267 54.14 18.46 -29.82
C THR A 267 53.75 17.66 -28.58
N MET A 268 54.70 17.38 -27.68
CA MET A 268 54.43 16.68 -26.43
C MET A 268 53.49 17.47 -25.51
N ILE A 269 53.68 18.80 -25.38
CA ILE A 269 52.78 19.67 -24.62
C ILE A 269 51.36 19.64 -25.21
N ARG A 270 51.21 19.82 -26.53
CA ARG A 270 49.89 19.76 -27.20
C ARG A 270 49.20 18.40 -27.05
N LYS A 271 49.96 17.29 -27.08
CA LYS A 271 49.42 15.95 -26.80
C LYS A 271 48.88 15.86 -25.37
N HIS A 272 49.64 16.37 -24.39
CA HIS A 272 49.21 16.39 -22.99
C HIS A 272 47.97 17.27 -22.77
N GLU A 273 47.90 18.46 -23.39
CA GLU A 273 46.73 19.34 -23.33
C GLU A 273 45.46 18.66 -23.86
N MET A 274 45.59 17.90 -24.96
CA MET A 274 44.50 17.10 -25.54
C MET A 274 44.10 15.92 -24.63
N GLU A 275 45.07 15.22 -24.02
CA GLU A 275 44.79 14.15 -23.04
C GLU A 275 44.04 14.69 -21.82
N GLN A 276 44.47 15.83 -21.28
CA GLN A 276 43.77 16.52 -20.20
C GLN A 276 42.34 16.92 -20.59
N GLN A 277 42.12 17.35 -21.83
CA GLN A 277 40.77 17.64 -22.31
C GLN A 277 39.90 16.38 -22.44
N ASN A 278 40.45 15.28 -22.95
CA ASN A 278 39.74 14.00 -23.03
C ASN A 278 39.28 13.52 -21.65
N ILE A 279 40.13 13.65 -20.62
CA ILE A 279 39.80 13.31 -19.23
C ILE A 279 38.66 14.20 -18.70
N ARG A 280 38.70 15.52 -18.95
CA ARG A 280 37.61 16.44 -18.57
C ARG A 280 36.29 16.09 -19.25
N ASP A 281 36.33 15.76 -20.54
CA ASP A 281 35.13 15.39 -21.31
C ASP A 281 34.53 14.08 -20.79
N GLU A 282 35.36 13.08 -20.45
CA GLU A 282 34.92 11.81 -19.86
C GLU A 282 34.32 12.02 -18.45
N LEU A 283 34.97 12.81 -17.59
CA LEU A 283 34.47 13.16 -16.26
C LEU A 283 33.14 13.93 -16.33
N ASN A 284 33.02 14.90 -17.23
CA ASN A 284 31.76 15.61 -17.46
C ASN A 284 30.66 14.65 -17.95
N LYS A 285 30.98 13.72 -18.86
CA LYS A 285 30.00 12.73 -19.34
C LYS A 285 29.52 11.81 -18.22
N LYS A 286 30.45 11.27 -17.42
CA LYS A 286 30.14 10.46 -16.21
C LYS A 286 29.31 11.24 -15.18
N ARG A 287 29.61 12.54 -14.97
CA ARG A 287 28.81 13.42 -14.09
C ARG A 287 27.37 13.54 -14.60
N THR A 288 27.17 13.85 -15.88
CA THR A 288 25.81 13.93 -16.46
C THR A 288 25.05 12.61 -16.40
N GLN A 289 25.74 11.46 -16.51
CA GLN A 289 25.11 10.15 -16.33
C GLN A 289 24.65 9.94 -14.87
N LYS A 290 25.45 10.32 -13.88
CA LYS A 290 25.06 10.26 -12.46
C LYS A 290 23.91 11.23 -12.12
N GLU A 291 23.90 12.43 -12.69
CA GLU A 291 22.78 13.37 -12.59
C GLU A 291 21.48 12.76 -13.16
N MET A 292 21.56 12.06 -14.31
CA MET A 292 20.42 11.35 -14.91
C MET A 292 19.96 10.13 -14.09
N GLU A 293 20.89 9.34 -13.53
CA GLU A 293 20.58 8.22 -12.63
C GLU A 293 19.85 8.69 -11.38
N HIS A 294 20.31 9.77 -10.73
CA HIS A 294 19.64 10.36 -9.56
C HIS A 294 18.24 10.87 -9.91
N ALA A 295 18.10 11.60 -11.04
CA ALA A 295 16.80 12.08 -11.50
C ALA A 295 15.84 10.93 -11.87
N MET A 296 16.36 9.81 -12.39
CA MET A 296 15.58 8.60 -12.64
C MET A 296 15.12 7.94 -11.34
N LEU A 297 16.01 7.79 -10.36
CA LEU A 297 15.68 7.21 -9.04
C LEU A 297 14.57 7.98 -8.33
N ILE A 298 14.60 9.31 -8.36
CA ILE A 298 13.54 10.17 -7.79
C ILE A 298 12.20 9.90 -8.48
N ARG A 299 12.15 9.89 -9.82
CA ARG A 299 10.91 9.59 -10.57
C ARG A 299 10.40 8.16 -10.33
N HIS A 300 11.31 7.21 -10.13
CA HIS A 300 10.99 5.81 -9.84
C HIS A 300 10.34 5.66 -8.46
N ASP A 301 10.90 6.31 -7.45
CA ASP A 301 10.32 6.39 -6.10
C ASP A 301 8.96 7.12 -6.09
N GLU A 302 8.86 8.30 -6.72
CA GLU A 302 7.61 9.04 -6.87
C GLU A 302 6.52 8.20 -7.55
N SER A 303 6.83 7.55 -8.67
CA SER A 303 5.89 6.69 -9.39
C SER A 303 5.46 5.46 -8.57
N THR A 304 6.36 4.92 -7.74
CA THR A 304 6.05 3.82 -6.81
C THR A 304 5.09 4.31 -5.71
N ARG A 305 5.40 5.43 -5.06
CA ARG A 305 4.56 6.03 -4.00
C ARG A 305 3.17 6.42 -4.51
N GLU A 306 3.07 6.98 -5.71
CA GLU A 306 1.78 7.28 -6.36
C GLU A 306 0.96 6.01 -6.65
N LEU A 307 1.61 4.93 -7.10
CA LEU A 307 0.97 3.65 -7.30
C LEU A 307 0.44 3.09 -5.98
N GLU A 308 1.30 2.95 -4.97
CA GLU A 308 0.91 2.46 -3.63
C GLU A 308 -0.25 3.26 -3.04
N TYR A 309 -0.25 4.59 -3.17
CA TYR A 309 -1.36 5.43 -2.73
C TYR A 309 -2.68 5.12 -3.46
N ARG A 310 -2.64 4.99 -4.80
CA ARG A 310 -3.82 4.60 -5.60
C ARG A 310 -4.34 3.21 -5.22
N GLN A 311 -3.44 2.26 -5.00
CA GLN A 311 -3.78 0.89 -4.61
C GLN A 311 -4.43 0.85 -3.23
N LEU A 312 -3.83 1.53 -2.24
CA LEU A 312 -4.35 1.64 -0.89
C LEU A 312 -5.73 2.31 -0.87
N HIS A 313 -5.90 3.42 -1.60
CA HIS A 313 -7.20 4.10 -1.73
C HIS A 313 -8.27 3.16 -2.33
N THR A 314 -7.92 2.42 -3.39
CA THR A 314 -8.85 1.49 -4.05
C THR A 314 -9.26 0.34 -3.12
N LEU A 315 -8.30 -0.23 -2.38
CA LEU A 315 -8.54 -1.30 -1.41
C LEU A 315 -9.38 -0.82 -0.22
N GLN A 316 -9.09 0.36 0.33
CA GLN A 316 -9.87 0.97 1.41
C GLN A 316 -11.29 1.28 0.96
N LYS A 317 -11.47 1.83 -0.24
CA LYS A 317 -12.80 2.10 -0.82
C LYS A 317 -13.61 0.81 -0.96
N LEU A 318 -13.06 -0.23 -1.56
CA LEU A 318 -13.76 -1.52 -1.67
C LEU A 318 -14.11 -2.09 -0.28
N ARG A 319 -13.18 -2.09 0.68
CA ARG A 319 -13.45 -2.55 2.05
C ARG A 319 -14.60 -1.75 2.70
N MET A 320 -14.62 -0.42 2.55
CA MET A 320 -15.68 0.44 3.06
C MET A 320 -17.04 0.15 2.42
N ASP A 321 -17.09 0.00 1.09
CA ASP A 321 -18.33 -0.27 0.35
C ASP A 321 -18.89 -1.67 0.69
N LEU A 322 -18.03 -2.68 0.85
CA LEU A 322 -18.43 -4.02 1.28
C LEU A 322 -18.93 -4.06 2.74
N ILE A 323 -18.33 -3.28 3.65
CA ILE A 323 -18.81 -3.14 5.04
C ILE A 323 -20.16 -2.42 5.07
N ARG A 324 -20.31 -1.33 4.30
CA ARG A 324 -21.59 -0.61 4.18
C ARG A 324 -22.70 -1.51 3.66
N LEU A 325 -22.44 -2.28 2.59
CA LEU A 325 -23.40 -3.23 2.04
C LEU A 325 -23.73 -4.36 3.03
N GLN A 326 -22.73 -4.87 3.75
CA GLN A 326 -22.94 -5.88 4.79
C GLN A 326 -23.89 -5.37 5.89
N HIS A 327 -23.63 -4.18 6.46
CA HIS A 327 -24.48 -3.59 7.49
C HIS A 327 -25.89 -3.29 6.97
N GLN A 328 -26.02 -2.86 5.71
CA GLN A 328 -27.32 -2.63 5.07
C GLN A 328 -28.14 -3.93 4.99
N THR A 329 -27.54 -5.03 4.52
CA THR A 329 -28.21 -6.34 4.48
C THR A 329 -28.53 -6.89 5.89
N GLU A 330 -27.68 -6.63 6.88
CA GLU A 330 -27.96 -6.97 8.29
C GLU A 330 -29.17 -6.20 8.83
N LEU A 331 -29.25 -4.90 8.56
CA LEU A 331 -30.38 -4.05 8.95
C LEU A 331 -31.68 -4.50 8.25
N GLU A 332 -31.65 -4.79 6.96
CA GLU A 332 -32.79 -5.30 6.20
C GLU A 332 -33.32 -6.63 6.77
N ASN A 333 -32.41 -7.58 7.06
CA ASN A 333 -32.77 -8.86 7.69
C ASN A 333 -33.41 -8.66 9.07
N GLN A 334 -32.89 -7.74 9.90
CA GLN A 334 -33.47 -7.43 11.22
C GLN A 334 -34.86 -6.77 11.11
N LEU A 335 -35.02 -5.82 10.17
CA LEU A 335 -36.32 -5.20 9.90
C LEU A 335 -37.36 -6.22 9.41
N GLU A 336 -36.95 -7.18 8.58
CA GLU A 336 -37.87 -8.23 8.12
C GLU A 336 -38.21 -9.23 9.23
N TYR A 337 -37.24 -9.61 10.07
CA TYR A 337 -37.47 -10.42 11.27
C TYR A 337 -38.49 -9.74 12.21
N ASN A 338 -38.27 -8.47 12.55
CA ASN A 338 -39.19 -7.70 13.40
C ASN A 338 -40.60 -7.65 12.80
N LYS A 339 -40.72 -7.35 11.50
CA LYS A 339 -42.02 -7.38 10.79
C LYS A 339 -42.68 -8.77 10.80
N ARG A 340 -41.92 -9.87 10.75
CA ARG A 340 -42.49 -11.24 10.89
C ARG A 340 -43.00 -11.47 12.31
N ARG A 341 -42.22 -11.10 13.33
CA ARG A 341 -42.59 -11.21 14.76
C ARG A 341 -43.79 -10.35 15.15
N GLU A 342 -43.89 -9.13 14.63
CA GLU A 342 -45.06 -8.28 14.79
C GLU A 342 -46.31 -8.96 14.19
N ARG A 343 -46.22 -9.50 12.97
CA ARG A 343 -47.32 -10.24 12.34
C ARG A 343 -47.73 -11.48 13.13
N GLU A 344 -46.79 -12.23 13.69
CA GLU A 344 -47.07 -13.35 14.60
C GLU A 344 -47.81 -12.90 15.88
N LEU A 345 -47.35 -11.82 16.51
CA LEU A 345 -47.95 -11.28 17.73
C LEU A 345 -49.38 -10.78 17.47
N HIS A 346 -49.61 -10.06 16.37
CA HIS A 346 -50.96 -9.64 15.96
C HIS A 346 -51.88 -10.84 15.69
N ARG A 347 -51.37 -11.89 15.02
CA ARG A 347 -52.15 -13.13 14.80
C ARG A 347 -52.53 -13.80 16.12
N LYS A 348 -51.61 -13.90 17.09
CA LYS A 348 -51.89 -14.43 18.44
C LYS A 348 -52.96 -13.61 19.15
N HIS A 349 -52.79 -12.29 19.22
CA HIS A 349 -53.76 -11.40 19.86
C HIS A 349 -55.17 -11.51 19.25
N VAL A 350 -55.28 -11.56 17.92
CA VAL A 350 -56.57 -11.79 17.23
C VAL A 350 -57.15 -13.18 17.54
N MET A 351 -56.31 -14.21 17.69
CA MET A 351 -56.76 -15.54 18.11
C MET A 351 -57.21 -15.59 19.57
N GLU A 352 -56.57 -14.84 20.47
CA GLU A 352 -56.96 -14.70 21.88
C GLU A 352 -58.30 -13.94 22.01
N LEU A 353 -58.46 -12.81 21.31
CA LEU A 353 -59.73 -12.08 21.24
C LEU A 353 -60.88 -12.96 20.72
N ARG A 354 -60.62 -13.82 19.73
CA ARG A 354 -61.62 -14.79 19.23
C ARG A 354 -61.95 -15.93 20.20
N GLN A 355 -61.06 -16.21 21.16
CA GLN A 355 -61.26 -17.20 22.22
C GLN A 355 -61.87 -16.61 23.49
N GLN A 356 -62.07 -15.28 23.57
CA GLN A 356 -62.82 -14.68 24.67
C GLN A 356 -64.24 -15.27 24.76
N PRO A 357 -64.71 -15.62 25.97
CA PRO A 357 -65.88 -16.46 26.12
C PRO A 357 -67.19 -15.74 25.76
N LYS A 358 -67.92 -16.32 24.79
CA LYS A 358 -69.32 -15.98 24.48
C LYS A 358 -70.27 -16.17 25.69
N ASN A 359 -69.78 -16.80 26.76
CA ASN A 359 -70.53 -17.12 27.98
C ASN A 359 -70.90 -15.88 28.82
N LEU A 360 -70.17 -14.77 28.70
CA LEU A 360 -70.50 -13.50 29.38
C LEU A 360 -71.98 -13.12 29.22
N LYS A 361 -72.42 -13.00 27.97
CA LYS A 361 -73.76 -12.57 27.60
C LYS A 361 -74.84 -13.59 28.00
N ALA A 362 -74.47 -14.86 28.15
CA ALA A 362 -75.35 -15.91 28.65
C ALA A 362 -75.50 -15.83 30.18
N MET A 363 -74.39 -15.61 30.90
CA MET A 363 -74.36 -15.48 32.36
C MET A 363 -75.05 -14.19 32.83
N GLU A 364 -74.82 -13.06 32.14
CA GLU A 364 -75.54 -11.80 32.34
C GLU A 364 -77.06 -11.98 32.18
N MET A 365 -77.49 -12.70 31.14
CA MET A 365 -78.90 -13.01 30.89
C MET A 365 -79.50 -13.91 31.98
N GLN A 366 -78.73 -14.84 32.52
CA GLN A 366 -79.15 -15.71 33.62
C GLN A 366 -79.34 -14.94 34.93
N ILE A 367 -78.39 -14.07 35.30
CA ILE A 367 -78.49 -13.18 36.47
C ILE A 367 -79.71 -12.26 36.34
N LYS A 368 -79.90 -11.66 35.15
CA LYS A 368 -81.06 -10.80 34.85
C LYS A 368 -82.40 -11.53 34.96
N LYS A 369 -82.47 -12.80 34.54
CA LYS A 369 -83.66 -13.64 34.71
C LYS A 369 -83.96 -13.92 36.18
N GLN A 370 -82.94 -14.29 36.97
CA GLN A 370 -83.08 -14.56 38.41
C GLN A 370 -83.60 -13.33 39.18
N PHE A 371 -83.07 -12.14 38.88
CA PHE A 371 -83.56 -10.88 39.46
C PHE A 371 -85.05 -10.63 39.14
N GLN A 372 -85.43 -10.77 37.86
CA GLN A 372 -86.83 -10.57 37.44
C GLN A 372 -87.80 -11.55 38.11
N ASP A 373 -87.44 -12.83 38.22
CA ASP A 373 -88.31 -13.84 38.83
C ASP A 373 -88.42 -13.64 40.36
N THR A 374 -87.34 -13.23 41.03
CA THR A 374 -87.37 -12.86 42.45
C THR A 374 -88.26 -11.64 42.72
N CYS A 375 -88.19 -10.60 41.88
CA CYS A 375 -89.08 -9.44 41.96
C CYS A 375 -90.56 -9.80 41.80
N LYS A 376 -90.89 -10.75 40.90
CA LYS A 376 -92.26 -11.25 40.72
C LYS A 376 -92.76 -11.98 41.97
N VAL A 377 -91.93 -12.84 42.58
CA VAL A 377 -92.27 -13.55 43.83
C VAL A 377 -92.53 -12.55 44.96
N GLN A 378 -91.62 -11.60 45.17
CA GLN A 378 -91.74 -10.57 46.19
C GLN A 378 -93.01 -9.70 46.00
N THR A 379 -93.34 -9.36 44.75
CA THR A 379 -94.59 -8.64 44.41
C THR A 379 -95.84 -9.46 44.72
N LYS A 380 -95.83 -10.79 44.49
CA LYS A 380 -96.94 -11.69 44.88
C LYS A 380 -97.07 -11.79 46.40
N GLN A 381 -95.96 -11.97 47.12
CA GLN A 381 -95.92 -12.02 48.58
C GLN A 381 -96.45 -10.73 49.22
N TYR A 382 -96.05 -9.57 48.70
CA TYR A 382 -96.59 -8.28 49.15
C TYR A 382 -98.11 -8.18 48.96
N LYS A 383 -98.65 -8.60 47.80
CA LYS A 383 -100.11 -8.59 47.57
C LYS A 383 -100.84 -9.51 48.56
N ALA A 384 -100.32 -10.71 48.81
CA ALA A 384 -100.92 -11.64 49.78
C ALA A 384 -100.88 -11.08 51.21
N LEU A 385 -99.71 -10.58 51.66
CA LEU A 385 -99.52 -9.98 52.97
C LEU A 385 -100.42 -8.74 53.18
N LYS A 386 -100.53 -7.89 52.16
CA LYS A 386 -101.41 -6.72 52.17
C LYS A 386 -102.88 -7.11 52.35
N ASN A 387 -103.36 -8.12 51.63
CA ASN A 387 -104.75 -8.57 51.76
C ASN A 387 -105.03 -9.11 53.16
N HIS A 388 -104.19 -10.01 53.65
CA HIS A 388 -104.33 -10.60 54.99
C HIS A 388 -104.32 -9.54 56.09
N GLN A 389 -103.42 -8.55 56.02
CA GLN A 389 -103.34 -7.50 57.04
C GLN A 389 -104.58 -6.57 57.01
N LEU A 390 -105.25 -6.39 55.86
CA LEU A 390 -106.51 -5.65 55.79
C LEU A 390 -107.71 -6.45 56.34
N GLU A 391 -107.65 -7.78 56.32
CA GLU A 391 -108.68 -8.67 56.88
C GLU A 391 -108.59 -8.77 58.41
N VAL A 392 -107.37 -8.85 58.96
CA VAL A 392 -107.15 -9.12 60.40
C VAL A 392 -107.18 -7.86 61.27
N THR A 393 -106.90 -6.67 60.72
CA THR A 393 -106.73 -5.43 61.51
C THR A 393 -107.96 -4.52 61.41
N PRO A 394 -108.39 -3.81 62.47
CA PRO A 394 -109.54 -2.89 62.40
C PRO A 394 -109.30 -1.68 61.49
N LYS A 395 -110.41 -1.17 60.90
CA LYS A 395 -110.39 -0.11 59.88
C LYS A 395 -109.74 1.21 60.31
N SER A 396 -109.66 1.49 61.60
CA SER A 396 -108.97 2.65 62.18
C SER A 396 -107.47 2.69 61.85
N GLU A 397 -106.83 1.53 61.66
CA GLU A 397 -105.37 1.41 61.53
C GLU A 397 -104.90 1.13 60.09
N HIS A 398 -105.83 0.79 59.19
CA HIS A 398 -105.58 0.43 57.79
C HIS A 398 -104.70 1.45 57.05
N LYS A 399 -104.87 2.75 57.30
CA LYS A 399 -104.11 3.82 56.63
C LYS A 399 -102.61 3.77 56.97
N THR A 400 -102.27 3.52 58.23
CA THR A 400 -100.88 3.45 58.72
C THR A 400 -100.20 2.18 58.21
N ILE A 401 -100.94 1.06 58.26
CA ILE A 401 -100.49 -0.26 57.80
C ILE A 401 -100.25 -0.30 56.30
N LEU A 402 -101.15 0.28 55.50
CA LEU A 402 -100.97 0.37 54.05
C LEU A 402 -99.75 1.21 53.65
N LYS A 403 -99.42 2.22 54.45
CA LYS A 403 -98.20 3.01 54.25
C LYS A 403 -96.97 2.18 54.59
N SER A 404 -96.91 1.57 55.78
CA SER A 404 -95.73 0.78 56.20
C SER A 404 -95.47 -0.42 55.28
N LEU A 405 -96.51 -1.14 54.86
CA LEU A 405 -96.38 -2.25 53.91
C LEU A 405 -95.87 -1.78 52.54
N LYS A 406 -96.29 -0.60 52.06
CA LYS A 406 -95.81 -0.04 50.78
C LYS A 406 -94.34 0.41 50.89
N ASP A 407 -93.99 1.09 51.98
CA ASP A 407 -92.62 1.53 52.23
C ASP A 407 -91.67 0.31 52.36
N GLU A 408 -92.14 -0.77 52.98
CA GLU A 408 -91.43 -2.05 53.06
C GLU A 408 -91.33 -2.77 51.71
N GLN A 409 -92.37 -2.73 50.85
CA GLN A 409 -92.29 -3.23 49.48
C GLN A 409 -91.21 -2.50 48.68
N THR A 410 -91.16 -1.17 48.76
CA THR A 410 -90.16 -0.34 48.08
C THR A 410 -88.75 -0.65 48.58
N ARG A 411 -88.56 -0.77 49.90
CA ARG A 411 -87.28 -1.18 50.50
C ARG A 411 -86.81 -2.54 50.00
N LYS A 412 -87.70 -3.54 49.99
CA LYS A 412 -87.38 -4.91 49.56
C LYS A 412 -87.09 -5.02 48.06
N LEU A 413 -87.71 -4.18 47.22
CA LEU A 413 -87.36 -4.11 45.79
C LEU A 413 -86.02 -3.41 45.55
N ALA A 414 -85.70 -2.38 46.33
CA ALA A 414 -84.40 -1.69 46.25
C ALA A 414 -83.24 -2.64 46.60
N ILE A 415 -83.37 -3.45 47.66
CA ILE A 415 -82.37 -4.46 48.03
C ILE A 415 -82.15 -5.49 46.91
N LEU A 416 -83.21 -5.95 46.24
CA LEU A 416 -83.07 -6.85 45.09
C LEU A 416 -82.33 -6.19 43.91
N ALA A 417 -82.54 -4.89 43.67
CA ALA A 417 -81.86 -4.16 42.61
C ALA A 417 -80.37 -3.99 42.92
N GLU A 418 -80.04 -3.67 44.17
CA GLU A 418 -78.65 -3.60 44.64
C GLU A 418 -77.94 -4.97 44.53
N GLN A 419 -78.60 -6.07 44.90
CA GLN A 419 -78.08 -7.44 44.72
C GLN A 419 -77.87 -7.81 43.25
N TYR A 420 -78.72 -7.33 42.34
CA TYR A 420 -78.54 -7.52 40.90
C TYR A 420 -77.30 -6.76 40.40
N GLU A 421 -77.13 -5.49 40.78
CA GLU A 421 -75.95 -4.70 40.43
C GLU A 421 -74.66 -5.30 41.00
N GLN A 422 -74.67 -5.74 42.27
CA GLN A 422 -73.57 -6.47 42.89
C GLN A 422 -73.22 -7.75 42.10
N SER A 423 -74.21 -8.58 41.76
CA SER A 423 -73.99 -9.82 40.99
C SER A 423 -73.41 -9.58 39.59
N ILE A 424 -73.84 -8.51 38.91
CA ILE A 424 -73.29 -8.12 37.60
C ILE A 424 -71.87 -7.59 37.74
N ASN A 425 -71.60 -6.76 38.75
CA ASN A 425 -70.27 -6.21 39.01
C ASN A 425 -69.28 -7.30 39.43
N GLU A 426 -69.68 -8.27 40.27
CA GLU A 426 -68.87 -9.42 40.64
C GLU A 426 -68.54 -10.33 39.45
N MET A 427 -69.50 -10.56 38.55
CA MET A 427 -69.26 -11.31 37.30
C MET A 427 -68.22 -10.60 36.42
N MET A 428 -68.36 -9.28 36.23
CA MET A 428 -67.43 -8.48 35.43
C MET A 428 -66.04 -8.38 36.09
N ALA A 429 -65.98 -8.22 37.41
CA ALA A 429 -64.74 -8.17 38.18
C ALA A 429 -64.00 -9.52 38.18
N SER A 430 -64.73 -10.62 38.36
CA SER A 430 -64.18 -11.99 38.29
C SER A 430 -63.55 -12.25 36.92
N GLN A 431 -64.15 -11.72 35.85
CA GLN A 431 -63.56 -11.81 34.51
C GLN A 431 -62.35 -10.88 34.35
N ALA A 432 -62.40 -9.63 34.83
CA ALA A 432 -61.26 -8.72 34.78
C ALA A 432 -60.03 -9.35 35.49
N VAL A 433 -60.24 -9.92 36.69
CA VAL A 433 -59.21 -10.66 37.42
C VAL A 433 -58.74 -11.89 36.64
N SER A 434 -59.65 -12.67 36.03
CA SER A 434 -59.27 -13.83 35.20
C SER A 434 -58.43 -13.44 33.97
N VAL A 435 -58.72 -12.30 33.34
CA VAL A 435 -57.94 -11.77 32.21
C VAL A 435 -56.57 -11.29 32.69
N ILE A 436 -56.50 -10.58 33.81
CA ILE A 436 -55.24 -10.10 34.41
C ILE A 436 -54.32 -11.26 34.86
N CYS A 437 -54.88 -12.30 35.49
CA CYS A 437 -54.12 -13.48 35.92
C CYS A 437 -53.57 -14.30 34.74
N ASN A 438 -54.33 -14.43 33.64
CA ASN A 438 -53.86 -15.05 32.41
C ASN A 438 -52.76 -14.21 31.72
N PHE A 439 -52.86 -12.87 31.79
CA PHE A 439 -51.83 -11.96 31.27
C PHE A 439 -50.51 -12.10 32.04
N SER A 440 -50.59 -12.24 33.38
CA SER A 440 -49.42 -12.38 34.26
C SER A 440 -48.76 -13.76 34.20
N SER A 441 -49.44 -14.76 33.64
CA SER A 441 -48.92 -16.14 33.47
C SER A 441 -48.39 -16.41 32.05
N SER A 442 -48.38 -15.39 31.18
CA SER A 442 -47.87 -15.45 29.80
C SER A 442 -46.72 -14.44 29.53
N GLN A 443 -46.21 -13.80 30.58
CA GLN A 443 -44.87 -13.21 30.61
C GLN A 443 -43.89 -14.22 31.20
#